data_AF-A0AA36N0B3-F1
#
_entry.id   AF-A0AA36N0B3-F1
#
_cell.length_a   1.000
_cell.length_b   1.000
_cell.length_c   1.000
_cell.angle_alpha   90.00
_cell.angle_beta   90.00
_cell.angle_gamma   90.00
#
_symmetry.space_group_name_H-M   'P 1'
#
loop_
_entity.id
_entity.type
_entity.pdbx_description
1 polymer ?
#
loop_
_entity_poly.entity_id
_entity_poly.type
_entity_poly.pdbx_seq_one_letter_code
_entity_poly.pdbx_strand_id
1 'polypeptide(L)'
;MGAAIGALAVEEILLGTLLGTLLGLGFSFGVAAAFELAMQSCSCGDAPDIVQSDVVKFKVTDNSEISASSLMSATLCGTAVQNQTVPYTFSFLIGKGLSDGRPMYHAGLLLGGSFDVSGEAYKYAFAERWNGSVLVTFSKDKHQVLSRLKQIWVGGVLLDDCKETPEFGSVSPAPDMVTFVHEELARKLSTRNFKSPEDLAKNLKYTNCIAFAMRAGLLLAGYSEKQDFVDTCMTAIQG
;
A
#
# COMPACT_ATOMS: atom_id res chain seq x y z
N MET A 1 46.48 45.29 -16.39
CA MET A 1 47.05 45.72 -17.69
C MET A 1 47.30 44.48 -18.53
N GLY A 2 46.77 44.45 -19.78
CA GLY A 2 47.03 43.46 -20.85
C GLY A 2 46.32 42.10 -20.66
N ALA A 3 45.20 41.75 -21.32
CA ALA A 3 44.92 41.57 -22.77
C ALA A 3 45.73 40.40 -23.38
N ALA A 4 45.10 39.23 -23.63
CA ALA A 4 44.48 38.78 -24.90
C ALA A 4 45.55 38.14 -25.84
N ILE A 5 45.35 37.13 -26.69
CA ILE A 5 44.24 36.68 -27.56
C ILE A 5 44.48 35.18 -27.90
N GLY A 6 43.41 34.44 -28.14
CA GLY A 6 43.43 33.16 -28.88
C GLY A 6 42.00 32.77 -29.28
N ALA A 7 41.53 33.29 -30.41
CA ALA A 7 40.21 33.02 -30.98
C ALA A 7 40.29 31.92 -32.05
N LEU A 8 39.25 31.09 -32.16
CA LEU A 8 38.62 30.69 -33.42
C LEU A 8 37.29 29.97 -33.12
N ALA A 9 36.22 30.54 -33.66
CA ALA A 9 34.86 30.01 -33.72
C ALA A 9 34.73 29.00 -34.89
N VAL A 10 33.60 28.27 -34.97
CA VAL A 10 32.71 28.17 -36.15
C VAL A 10 31.58 27.15 -35.91
N GLU A 11 30.36 27.71 -35.92
CA GLU A 11 29.07 27.26 -36.51
C GLU A 11 28.23 26.07 -36.02
N GLU A 12 26.99 26.43 -35.64
CA GLU A 12 25.75 25.66 -35.72
C GLU A 12 25.33 25.39 -37.18
N ILE A 13 24.75 24.22 -37.47
CA ILE A 13 23.75 24.06 -38.55
C ILE A 13 22.56 23.25 -38.05
N LEU A 14 21.41 23.76 -38.47
CA LEU A 14 20.03 23.55 -38.12
C LEU A 14 19.35 22.54 -39.08
N LEU A 15 18.29 21.87 -38.58
CA LEU A 15 17.00 21.62 -39.27
C LEU A 15 16.83 20.53 -40.37
N GLY A 16 15.65 19.88 -40.34
CA GLY A 16 14.92 19.37 -41.52
C GLY A 16 14.70 17.85 -41.55
N THR A 17 13.67 17.25 -40.95
CA THR A 17 12.27 17.12 -41.41
C THR A 17 12.10 16.51 -42.82
N LEU A 18 11.58 15.27 -42.93
CA LEU A 18 10.58 14.79 -43.92
C LEU A 18 10.20 13.33 -43.55
N LEU A 19 9.00 12.94 -43.10
CA LEU A 19 7.65 12.94 -43.68
C LEU A 19 7.45 11.97 -44.87
N GLY A 20 6.48 11.05 -44.71
CA GLY A 20 5.99 10.08 -45.71
C GLY A 20 5.67 8.70 -45.08
N THR A 21 4.54 8.43 -44.40
CA THR A 21 3.19 8.08 -44.95
C THR A 21 3.26 7.24 -46.26
N LEU A 22 2.54 6.13 -46.50
CA LEU A 22 1.16 5.72 -46.19
C LEU A 22 0.95 4.29 -46.78
N LEU A 23 0.09 3.44 -46.16
CA LEU A 23 -0.61 2.25 -46.73
C LEU A 23 0.29 1.04 -47.09
N GLY A 24 0.01 -0.22 -46.78
CA GLY A 24 -1.19 -1.00 -46.51
C GLY A 24 -0.88 -2.45 -46.95
N LEU A 25 -1.65 -3.44 -46.49
CA LEU A 25 -1.44 -4.91 -46.58
C LEU A 25 -0.59 -5.44 -45.40
N GLY A 26 -1.07 -6.25 -44.46
CA GLY A 26 -2.22 -7.15 -44.45
C GLY A 26 -1.72 -8.57 -44.17
N PHE A 27 -1.63 -8.95 -42.89
CA PHE A 27 -1.64 -10.35 -42.47
C PHE A 27 -2.21 -10.45 -41.04
N SER A 28 -3.44 -10.97 -40.96
CA SER A 28 -4.08 -11.47 -39.75
C SER A 28 -3.50 -12.85 -39.40
N PHE A 29 -3.17 -13.08 -38.14
CA PHE A 29 -3.31 -14.29 -37.32
C PHE A 29 -2.69 -13.87 -35.96
N GLY A 30 -3.37 -13.80 -34.81
CA GLY A 30 -4.53 -14.53 -34.35
C GLY A 30 -4.18 -15.11 -32.98
N VAL A 31 -4.14 -14.28 -31.92
CA VAL A 31 -4.43 -14.67 -30.54
C VAL A 31 -4.96 -13.44 -29.81
N ALA A 32 -6.27 -13.20 -29.97
CA ALA A 32 -7.01 -12.40 -29.00
C ALA A 32 -7.26 -13.30 -27.78
N ALA A 33 -6.64 -12.99 -26.66
CA ALA A 33 -7.06 -13.47 -25.36
C ALA A 33 -7.17 -12.27 -24.44
N ALA A 34 -8.42 -11.89 -24.19
CA ALA A 34 -8.83 -10.88 -23.25
C ALA A 34 -8.17 -11.12 -21.89
N PHE A 35 -7.54 -10.09 -21.34
CA PHE A 35 -7.19 -10.03 -19.92
C PHE A 35 -7.68 -8.71 -19.34
N GLU A 36 -8.99 -8.54 -19.44
CA GLU A 36 -9.77 -7.54 -18.72
C GLU A 36 -10.64 -8.31 -17.71
N LEU A 37 -9.98 -8.89 -16.70
CA LEU A 37 -10.63 -9.57 -15.59
C LEU A 37 -10.77 -8.59 -14.43
N ALA A 38 -11.90 -7.89 -14.44
CA ALA A 38 -12.66 -7.42 -13.28
C ALA A 38 -11.85 -6.90 -12.07
N MET A 39 -11.19 -5.75 -12.22
CA MET A 39 -11.12 -4.80 -11.10
C MET A 39 -12.36 -3.92 -11.19
N GLN A 40 -13.39 -4.31 -10.45
CA GLN A 40 -14.52 -3.43 -10.17
C GLN A 40 -13.96 -2.12 -9.63
N SER A 41 -14.13 -1.06 -10.42
CA SER A 41 -13.65 0.28 -10.14
C SER A 41 -14.37 0.81 -8.92
N CYS A 42 -13.79 0.64 -7.73
CA CYS A 42 -14.14 1.50 -6.59
C CYS A 42 -13.52 2.88 -6.87
N SER A 43 -14.18 3.65 -7.74
CA SER A 43 -14.01 5.09 -7.79
C SER A 43 -14.67 5.65 -6.53
N CYS A 44 -14.07 6.66 -5.92
CA CYS A 44 -14.57 7.32 -4.72
C CYS A 44 -15.78 8.24 -5.04
N GLY A 45 -16.70 7.76 -5.89
CA GLY A 45 -17.78 8.55 -6.49
C GLY A 45 -19.19 8.06 -6.19
N ASP A 46 -19.36 6.85 -5.66
CA ASP A 46 -20.67 6.32 -5.27
C ASP A 46 -20.59 5.79 -3.83
N ALA A 47 -21.62 6.07 -3.03
CA ALA A 47 -21.78 5.48 -1.70
C ALA A 47 -21.60 3.96 -1.80
N PRO A 48 -20.94 3.30 -0.82
CA PRO A 48 -20.76 1.86 -0.88
C PRO A 48 -22.13 1.19 -1.02
N ASP A 49 -22.33 0.47 -2.13
CA ASP A 49 -23.52 -0.35 -2.36
C ASP A 49 -23.66 -1.28 -1.15
N ILE A 50 -24.66 -1.04 -0.29
CA ILE A 50 -24.91 -1.82 0.94
C ILE A 50 -25.59 -3.13 0.52
N VAL A 51 -24.83 -3.97 -0.17
CA VAL A 51 -25.02 -5.42 -0.13
C VAL A 51 -24.38 -5.85 1.19
N GLN A 52 -25.08 -6.64 2.02
CA GLN A 52 -24.52 -7.31 3.19
C GLN A 52 -23.30 -8.14 2.74
N SER A 53 -22.15 -7.50 2.73
CA SER A 53 -20.89 -8.08 2.29
C SER A 53 -20.07 -8.34 3.54
N ASP A 54 -19.61 -9.58 3.68
CA ASP A 54 -18.67 -9.99 4.73
C ASP A 54 -17.35 -9.19 4.68
N VAL A 55 -17.12 -8.48 3.57
CA VAL A 55 -15.96 -7.64 3.32
C VAL A 55 -16.37 -6.25 2.83
N VAL A 56 -15.80 -5.20 3.40
CA VAL A 56 -15.91 -3.82 2.90
C VAL A 56 -14.50 -3.26 2.66
N LYS A 57 -14.33 -2.47 1.60
CA LYS A 57 -13.02 -1.95 1.16
C LYS A 57 -13.09 -0.44 0.96
N PHE A 58 -12.10 0.27 1.49
CA PHE A 58 -11.91 1.70 1.28
C PHE A 58 -10.54 1.94 0.68
N LYS A 59 -10.48 2.62 -0.46
CA LYS A 59 -9.23 3.03 -1.09
C LYS A 59 -9.02 4.52 -0.84
N VAL A 60 -8.12 4.83 0.09
CA VAL A 60 -7.74 6.19 0.44
C VAL A 60 -6.60 6.63 -0.47
N THR A 61 -6.89 7.58 -1.33
CA THR A 61 -5.97 8.19 -2.31
C THR A 61 -5.57 9.61 -1.92
N ASP A 62 -6.42 10.32 -1.17
CA ASP A 62 -6.20 11.68 -0.72
C ASP A 62 -6.45 11.84 0.80
N ASN A 63 -5.81 12.85 1.39
CA ASN A 63 -5.96 13.16 2.81
C ASN A 63 -7.40 13.58 3.16
N SER A 64 -8.16 14.19 2.24
CA SER A 64 -9.57 14.53 2.48
C SER A 64 -10.48 13.32 2.62
N GLU A 65 -10.04 12.14 2.19
CA GLU A 65 -10.81 10.90 2.24
C GLU A 65 -10.66 10.16 3.58
N ILE A 66 -9.80 10.65 4.48
CA ILE A 66 -9.64 10.08 5.81
C ILE A 66 -9.50 11.18 6.87
N SER A 67 -10.31 11.09 7.91
CA SER A 67 -10.25 12.03 9.04
C SER A 67 -10.59 11.33 10.34
N ALA A 68 -9.94 11.69 11.45
CA ALA A 68 -10.34 11.17 12.75
C ALA A 68 -11.59 11.91 13.24
N SER A 69 -12.53 11.15 13.79
CA SER A 69 -13.80 11.68 14.33
C SER A 69 -13.80 11.64 15.87
N SER A 70 -13.08 10.69 16.46
CA SER A 70 -12.82 10.60 17.90
C SER A 70 -11.54 9.80 18.17
N LEU A 71 -11.23 9.50 19.44
CA LEU A 71 -10.14 8.56 19.79
C LEU A 71 -10.36 7.16 19.22
N MET A 72 -11.61 6.77 18.99
CA MET A 72 -12.00 5.41 18.61
C MET A 72 -12.69 5.32 17.25
N SER A 73 -12.83 6.45 16.55
CA SER A 73 -13.52 6.50 15.26
C SER A 73 -12.83 7.40 14.27
N ALA A 74 -12.98 7.04 12.99
CA ALA A 74 -12.52 7.80 11.85
C ALA A 74 -13.58 7.74 10.74
N THR A 75 -13.53 8.70 9.83
CA THR A 75 -14.27 8.67 8.58
C THR A 75 -13.33 8.20 7.48
N LEU A 76 -13.74 7.20 6.71
CA LEU A 76 -13.06 6.68 5.53
C LEU A 76 -13.98 6.84 4.31
N CYS A 77 -13.57 7.65 3.34
CA CYS A 77 -14.32 7.95 2.13
C CYS A 77 -15.79 8.33 2.42
N GLY A 78 -16.00 9.20 3.42
CA GLY A 78 -17.34 9.62 3.88
C GLY A 78 -18.08 8.62 4.77
N THR A 79 -17.53 7.42 5.00
CA THR A 79 -18.13 6.39 5.86
C THR A 79 -17.54 6.41 7.26
N ALA A 80 -18.39 6.49 8.29
CA ALA A 80 -17.94 6.41 9.67
C ALA A 80 -17.54 4.97 10.03
N VAL A 81 -16.38 4.84 10.66
CA VAL A 81 -15.85 3.60 11.21
C VAL A 81 -15.51 3.81 12.67
N GLN A 82 -15.95 2.89 13.53
CA GLN A 82 -15.66 2.93 14.97
C GLN A 82 -15.11 1.60 15.45
N ASN A 83 -13.96 1.61 16.12
CA ASN A 83 -13.48 0.45 16.87
C ASN A 83 -14.05 0.49 18.30
N GLN A 84 -14.65 -0.60 18.75
CA GLN A 84 -15.28 -0.73 20.07
C GLN A 84 -14.38 -1.48 21.06
N THR A 85 -13.15 -1.86 20.67
CA THR A 85 -12.22 -2.64 21.49
C THR A 85 -10.90 -1.90 21.71
N VAL A 86 -10.55 -1.67 22.98
CA VAL A 86 -9.24 -1.18 23.43
C VAL A 86 -8.83 -1.94 24.70
N PRO A 87 -7.58 -2.45 24.80
CA PRO A 87 -6.61 -2.54 23.72
C PRO A 87 -7.12 -3.44 22.59
N TYR A 88 -6.73 -3.13 21.35
CA TYR A 88 -6.95 -4.00 20.19
C TYR A 88 -5.64 -4.70 19.83
N THR A 89 -5.70 -5.72 18.98
CA THR A 89 -4.50 -6.45 18.55
C THR A 89 -4.09 -6.04 17.14
N PHE A 90 -2.83 -6.27 16.81
CA PHE A 90 -2.36 -6.16 15.44
C PHE A 90 -1.29 -7.20 15.13
N SER A 91 -1.19 -7.58 13.86
CA SER A 91 -0.15 -8.48 13.33
C SER A 91 0.30 -8.00 11.95
N PHE A 92 1.55 -8.30 11.62
CA PHE A 92 2.10 -8.07 10.28
C PHE A 92 1.83 -9.29 9.42
N LEU A 93 1.19 -9.06 8.26
CA LEU A 93 0.90 -10.10 7.28
C LEU A 93 1.75 -9.86 6.05
N ILE A 94 2.37 -10.93 5.56
CA ILE A 94 3.18 -10.91 4.34
C ILE A 94 2.85 -12.08 3.44
N GLY A 95 2.51 -11.77 2.19
CA GLY A 95 2.38 -12.70 1.09
C GLY A 95 3.70 -12.81 0.34
N LYS A 96 4.01 -14.01 -0.15
CA LYS A 96 5.24 -14.32 -0.87
C LYS A 96 4.93 -15.17 -2.10
N GLY A 97 5.62 -14.89 -3.19
CA GLY A 97 5.66 -15.70 -4.41
C GLY A 97 7.08 -15.67 -5.00
N LEU A 98 7.35 -16.48 -6.03
CA LEU A 98 8.69 -16.56 -6.65
C LEU A 98 8.65 -16.20 -8.14
N SER A 99 9.53 -15.29 -8.57
CA SER A 99 9.82 -14.97 -9.96
C SER A 99 11.27 -15.35 -10.27
N ASP A 100 11.51 -16.37 -11.09
CA ASP A 100 12.88 -16.81 -11.44
C ASP A 100 13.79 -17.01 -10.23
N GLY A 101 13.24 -17.60 -9.16
CA GLY A 101 13.94 -17.83 -7.89
C GLY A 101 14.11 -16.58 -7.00
N ARG A 102 13.64 -15.41 -7.44
CA ARG A 102 13.62 -14.18 -6.63
C ARG A 102 12.26 -14.04 -5.93
N PRO A 103 12.23 -13.76 -4.62
CA PRO A 103 10.98 -13.60 -3.92
C PRO A 103 10.31 -12.26 -4.27
N MET A 104 9.01 -12.33 -4.52
CA MET A 104 8.11 -11.20 -4.66
C MET A 104 7.24 -11.14 -3.42
N TYR A 105 6.99 -9.94 -2.89
CA TYR A 105 6.31 -9.76 -1.62
C TYR A 105 5.21 -8.71 -1.70
N HIS A 106 4.17 -8.93 -0.91
CA HIS A 106 3.20 -7.91 -0.55
C HIS A 106 2.88 -8.01 0.94
N ALA A 107 2.70 -6.87 1.61
CA ALA A 107 2.46 -6.86 3.04
C ALA A 107 1.45 -5.81 3.45
N GLY A 108 0.85 -6.04 4.61
CA GLY A 108 -0.07 -5.13 5.26
C GLY A 108 -0.14 -5.39 6.75
N LEU A 109 -0.85 -4.53 7.45
CA LEU A 109 -1.10 -4.64 8.87
C LEU A 109 -2.53 -5.15 9.08
N LEU A 110 -2.68 -6.26 9.80
CA LEU A 110 -3.97 -6.75 10.23
C LEU A 110 -4.23 -6.22 11.64
N LEU A 111 -5.38 -5.58 11.84
CA LEU A 111 -5.88 -5.15 13.13
C LEU A 111 -7.01 -6.09 13.54
N GLY A 112 -6.93 -6.66 14.75
CA GLY A 112 -7.99 -7.42 15.39
C GLY A 112 -8.72 -6.57 16.42
N GLY A 113 -10.03 -6.40 16.26
CA GLY A 113 -10.85 -5.54 17.13
C GLY A 113 -12.34 -5.79 16.93
N SER A 114 -13.15 -4.76 17.20
CA SER A 114 -14.60 -4.78 16.96
C SER A 114 -14.99 -3.52 16.23
N PHE A 115 -14.94 -3.56 14.90
CA PHE A 115 -15.17 -2.41 14.03
C PHE A 115 -16.64 -2.36 13.61
N ASP A 116 -17.32 -1.25 13.90
CA ASP A 116 -18.60 -0.90 13.29
C ASP A 116 -18.33 -0.05 12.04
N VAL A 117 -18.86 -0.49 10.90
CA VAL A 117 -18.80 0.22 9.61
C VAL A 117 -20.23 0.37 9.11
N SER A 118 -20.78 1.59 9.19
CA SER A 118 -22.18 1.86 8.82
C SER A 118 -23.21 0.94 9.51
N GLY A 119 -22.98 0.58 10.79
CA GLY A 119 -23.87 -0.29 11.56
C GLY A 119 -23.66 -1.79 11.37
N GLU A 120 -22.71 -2.20 10.52
CA GLU A 120 -22.30 -3.59 10.37
C GLU A 120 -21.01 -3.87 11.15
N ALA A 121 -20.99 -5.00 11.86
CA ALA A 121 -19.86 -5.39 12.72
C ALA A 121 -18.83 -6.25 11.98
N TYR A 122 -17.57 -5.85 12.08
CA TYR A 122 -16.40 -6.52 11.52
C TYR A 122 -15.36 -6.78 12.62
N LYS A 123 -14.64 -7.89 12.52
CA LYS A 123 -13.63 -8.28 13.53
C LYS A 123 -12.21 -7.84 13.15
N TYR A 124 -11.99 -7.66 11.85
CA TYR A 124 -10.67 -7.44 11.31
C TYR A 124 -10.65 -6.23 10.39
N ALA A 125 -9.57 -5.45 10.45
CA ALA A 125 -9.26 -4.43 9.46
C ALA A 125 -7.84 -4.67 8.92
N PHE A 126 -7.70 -4.84 7.61
CA PHE A 126 -6.42 -5.03 6.94
C PHE A 126 -6.04 -3.78 6.16
N ALA A 127 -4.94 -3.14 6.54
CA ALA A 127 -4.42 -1.94 5.92
C ALA A 127 -3.14 -2.26 5.11
N GLU A 128 -3.13 -1.88 3.83
CA GLU A 128 -2.04 -2.17 2.92
C GLU A 128 -1.77 -0.97 1.99
N ARG A 129 -0.51 -0.77 1.56
CA ARG A 129 -0.16 0.26 0.58
C ARG A 129 -0.27 -0.29 -0.84
N TRP A 130 -0.96 0.44 -1.72
CA TRP A 130 -1.15 0.08 -3.12
C TRP A 130 -1.03 1.30 -4.03
N ASN A 131 -0.04 1.35 -4.93
CA ASN A 131 0.06 2.32 -6.03
C ASN A 131 -0.37 3.76 -5.67
N GLY A 132 0.26 4.33 -4.63
CA GLY A 132 -0.03 5.70 -4.18
C GLY A 132 -1.24 5.85 -3.24
N SER A 133 -2.01 4.79 -3.04
CA SER A 133 -3.16 4.72 -2.13
C SER A 133 -2.89 3.83 -0.91
N VAL A 134 -3.69 4.01 0.14
CA VAL A 134 -3.82 3.07 1.26
C VAL A 134 -5.17 2.38 1.12
N LEU A 135 -5.16 1.06 1.11
CA LEU A 135 -6.37 0.24 1.01
C LEU A 135 -6.66 -0.35 2.38
N VAL A 136 -7.84 -0.06 2.92
CA VAL A 136 -8.32 -0.60 4.20
C VAL A 136 -9.47 -1.55 3.90
N THR A 137 -9.33 -2.80 4.34
CA THR A 137 -10.32 -3.86 4.13
C THR A 137 -10.85 -4.34 5.46
N PHE A 138 -12.14 -4.15 5.71
CA PHE A 138 -12.84 -4.70 6.87
C PHE A 138 -13.36 -6.09 6.54
N SER A 139 -13.22 -7.04 7.46
CA SER A 139 -13.68 -8.42 7.31
C SER A 139 -14.25 -8.98 8.60
N LYS A 140 -15.32 -9.78 8.48
CA LYS A 140 -15.87 -10.57 9.60
C LYS A 140 -14.98 -11.78 9.93
N ASP A 141 -14.18 -12.24 8.96
CA ASP A 141 -13.35 -13.45 9.05
C ASP A 141 -11.89 -13.20 8.61
N LYS A 142 -10.94 -13.62 9.44
CA LYS A 142 -9.50 -13.50 9.16
C LYS A 142 -9.09 -14.34 7.93
N HIS A 143 -9.73 -15.49 7.71
CA HIS A 143 -9.39 -16.35 6.57
C HIS A 143 -9.64 -15.67 5.23
N GLN A 144 -10.64 -14.78 5.14
CA GLN A 144 -10.90 -14.01 3.92
C GLN A 144 -9.76 -13.02 3.61
N VAL A 145 -9.16 -12.42 4.64
CA VAL A 145 -7.99 -11.53 4.49
C VAL A 145 -6.77 -12.32 4.03
N LEU A 146 -6.47 -13.44 4.68
CA LEU A 146 -5.33 -14.30 4.35
C LEU A 146 -5.46 -14.89 2.94
N SER A 147 -6.66 -15.36 2.57
CA SER A 147 -6.94 -15.92 1.25
C SER A 147 -6.78 -14.87 0.15
N ARG A 148 -7.23 -13.64 0.41
CA ARG A 148 -7.02 -12.52 -0.51
C ARG A 148 -5.53 -12.24 -0.74
N LEU A 149 -4.71 -12.26 0.31
CA LEU A 149 -3.28 -12.00 0.18
C LEU A 149 -2.61 -13.01 -0.77
N LYS A 150 -3.04 -14.28 -0.71
CA LYS A 150 -2.63 -15.36 -1.62
C LYS A 150 -3.23 -15.29 -3.04
N GLN A 151 -4.02 -14.26 -3.33
CA GLN A 151 -4.60 -14.01 -4.65
C GLN A 151 -4.06 -12.74 -5.29
N ILE A 152 -3.14 -12.04 -4.60
CA ILE A 152 -2.50 -10.85 -5.13
C ILE A 152 -1.44 -11.24 -6.15
N TRP A 153 -1.42 -10.51 -7.25
CA TRP A 153 -0.37 -10.56 -8.25
C TRP A 153 0.57 -9.38 -8.08
N VAL A 154 1.87 -9.65 -7.92
CA VAL A 154 2.92 -8.63 -7.83
C VAL A 154 3.92 -8.87 -8.96
N GLY A 155 4.05 -7.91 -9.87
CA GLY A 155 5.00 -8.02 -10.99
C GLY A 155 4.78 -9.25 -11.87
N GLY A 156 3.52 -9.69 -12.02
CA GLY A 156 3.19 -10.89 -12.82
C GLY A 156 3.32 -12.22 -12.07
N VAL A 157 3.64 -12.19 -10.77
CA VAL A 157 3.72 -13.39 -9.92
C VAL A 157 2.57 -13.41 -8.93
N LEU A 158 1.86 -14.53 -8.87
CA LEU A 158 0.88 -14.83 -7.83
C LEU A 158 1.60 -15.13 -6.52
N LEU A 159 1.17 -14.48 -5.43
CA LEU A 159 1.63 -14.83 -4.10
C LEU A 159 0.89 -16.11 -3.66
N ASP A 160 1.60 -17.19 -3.39
CA ASP A 160 1.02 -18.49 -3.02
C ASP A 160 1.22 -18.86 -1.55
N ASP A 161 2.17 -18.17 -0.88
CA ASP A 161 2.42 -18.26 0.55
C ASP A 161 1.95 -17.01 1.29
N CYS A 162 1.58 -17.17 2.56
CA CYS A 162 1.21 -16.10 3.46
C CYS A 162 1.65 -16.42 4.88
N LYS A 163 2.36 -15.48 5.50
CA LYS A 163 2.77 -15.55 6.91
C LYS A 163 2.16 -14.40 7.69
N GLU A 164 1.86 -14.70 8.94
CA GLU A 164 1.35 -13.76 9.94
C GLU A 164 2.31 -13.81 11.13
N THR A 165 2.73 -12.65 11.63
CA THR A 165 3.49 -12.57 12.89
C THR A 165 2.58 -12.88 14.08
N PRO A 166 3.13 -13.19 15.27
CA PRO A 166 2.37 -13.12 16.52
C PRO A 166 1.58 -11.80 16.65
N GLU A 167 0.50 -11.86 17.41
CA GLU A 167 -0.31 -10.69 17.72
C GLU A 167 0.38 -9.83 18.78
N PHE A 168 0.36 -8.51 18.54
CA PHE A 168 0.83 -7.48 19.46
C PHE A 168 -0.37 -6.67 19.96
N GLY A 169 -0.27 -6.06 21.14
CA GLY A 169 -1.32 -5.21 21.70
C GLY A 169 -1.12 -3.75 21.32
N SER A 170 -2.20 -3.01 21.07
CA SER A 170 -2.15 -1.56 20.87
C SER A 170 -3.28 -0.83 21.57
N VAL A 171 -2.95 0.36 22.06
CA VAL A 171 -3.88 1.37 22.58
C VAL A 171 -3.86 2.64 21.72
N SER A 172 -3.17 2.64 20.58
CA SER A 172 -3.00 3.83 19.75
C SER A 172 -4.36 4.29 19.23
N PRO A 173 -4.72 5.57 19.44
CA PRO A 173 -6.03 6.08 19.07
C PRO A 173 -6.13 6.33 17.55
N ALA A 174 -7.35 6.42 17.03
CA ALA A 174 -7.62 6.67 15.61
C ALA A 174 -6.88 7.91 15.03
N PRO A 175 -6.73 9.06 15.73
CA PRO A 175 -5.98 10.20 15.23
C PRO A 175 -4.52 9.90 14.86
N ASP A 176 -3.86 8.99 15.58
CA ASP A 176 -2.47 8.62 15.29
C ASP A 176 -2.39 7.87 13.95
N MET A 177 -3.30 6.93 13.72
CA MET A 177 -3.38 6.19 12.46
C MET A 177 -3.77 7.07 11.27
N VAL A 178 -4.70 8.01 11.47
CA VAL A 178 -5.09 8.98 10.43
C VAL A 178 -3.90 9.88 10.06
N THR A 179 -3.20 10.41 11.06
CA THR A 179 -2.01 11.24 10.85
C THR A 179 -0.93 10.46 10.09
N PHE A 180 -0.70 9.20 10.47
CA PHE A 180 0.21 8.32 9.76
C PHE A 180 -0.16 8.12 8.29
N VAL A 181 -1.44 7.86 7.99
CA VAL A 181 -1.92 7.72 6.60
C VAL A 181 -1.72 9.01 5.82
N HIS A 182 -2.00 10.18 6.42
CA HIS A 182 -1.76 11.48 5.78
C HIS A 182 -0.28 11.69 5.44
N GLU A 183 0.62 11.37 6.38
CA GLU A 183 2.06 11.47 6.16
C GLU A 183 2.55 10.48 5.09
N GLU A 184 2.02 9.26 5.08
CA GLU A 184 2.33 8.23 4.07
C GLU A 184 1.87 8.65 2.67
N LEU A 185 0.66 9.19 2.55
CA LEU A 185 0.11 9.68 1.28
C LEU A 185 0.92 10.87 0.76
N ALA A 186 1.29 11.79 1.64
CA ALA A 186 2.13 12.94 1.30
C ALA A 186 3.61 12.56 1.06
N ARG A 187 4.02 11.31 1.33
CA ARG A 187 5.42 10.84 1.31
C ARG A 187 6.33 11.66 2.23
N LYS A 188 5.79 12.17 3.33
CA LYS A 188 6.46 13.06 4.30
C LYS A 188 6.89 12.35 5.58
N LEU A 189 6.78 11.02 5.64
CA LEU A 189 6.95 10.26 6.87
C LEU A 189 8.31 10.51 7.53
N SER A 190 8.24 11.09 8.72
CA SER A 190 9.36 11.43 9.60
C SER A 190 9.60 10.35 10.68
N THR A 191 9.06 9.14 10.48
CA THR A 191 9.03 8.08 11.51
C THR A 191 10.43 7.72 11.97
N ARG A 192 10.70 8.09 13.23
CA ARG A 192 11.98 8.33 13.92
C ARG A 192 13.04 7.21 13.96
N ASN A 193 12.92 6.10 13.22
CA ASN A 193 13.94 5.05 13.17
C ASN A 193 14.39 4.65 11.74
N PHE A 194 13.76 5.17 10.70
CA PHE A 194 14.28 5.14 9.33
C PHE A 194 14.55 6.60 8.95
N LYS A 195 15.82 7.03 8.98
CA LYS A 195 16.16 8.46 9.07
C LYS A 195 16.01 9.20 7.75
N SER A 196 15.77 8.51 6.64
CA SER A 196 15.35 9.13 5.40
C SER A 196 14.69 8.13 4.42
N PRO A 197 13.98 8.62 3.40
CA PRO A 197 13.60 7.85 2.22
C PRO A 197 14.78 7.09 1.58
N GLU A 198 16.03 7.54 1.77
CA GLU A 198 17.21 6.84 1.28
C GLU A 198 17.56 5.57 2.07
N ASP A 199 17.20 5.42 3.34
CA ASP A 199 17.44 4.17 4.10
C ASP A 199 16.52 3.03 3.62
N LEU A 200 15.31 3.40 3.19
CA LEU A 200 14.37 2.50 2.53
C LEU A 200 14.83 2.17 1.09
N ALA A 201 15.34 3.18 0.37
CA ALA A 201 15.82 3.02 -1.00
C ALA A 201 17.18 2.31 -1.11
N LYS A 202 18.03 2.34 -0.07
CA LYS A 202 19.29 1.58 -0.02
C LYS A 202 19.06 0.10 0.27
N ASN A 203 17.98 -0.23 0.98
CA ASN A 203 17.46 -1.60 1.07
C ASN A 203 16.39 -1.83 -0.01
N LEU A 204 16.81 -1.80 -1.29
CA LEU A 204 16.03 -2.15 -2.50
C LEU A 204 15.31 -3.52 -2.43
N LYS A 205 15.46 -4.27 -1.33
CA LYS A 205 14.75 -5.52 -1.05
C LYS A 205 13.31 -5.33 -0.58
N TYR A 206 12.96 -4.20 0.03
CA TYR A 206 11.64 -4.04 0.65
C TYR A 206 10.70 -3.20 -0.22
N THR A 207 9.55 -3.77 -0.57
CA THR A 207 8.49 -3.10 -1.31
C THR A 207 7.83 -2.00 -0.45
N ASN A 208 7.22 -1.00 -1.09
CA ASN A 208 6.55 0.10 -0.40
C ASN A 208 5.49 -0.39 0.61
N CYS A 209 4.83 -1.52 0.33
CA CYS A 209 3.84 -2.13 1.21
C CYS A 209 4.44 -2.77 2.47
N ILE A 210 5.61 -3.41 2.38
CA ILE A 210 6.37 -3.88 3.57
C ILE A 210 6.73 -2.69 4.45
N ALA A 211 7.29 -1.66 3.84
CA ALA A 211 7.73 -0.49 4.58
C ALA A 211 6.57 0.26 5.26
N PHE A 212 5.44 0.38 4.57
CA PHE A 212 4.20 0.89 5.15
C PHE A 212 3.78 0.08 6.38
N ALA A 213 3.65 -1.24 6.24
CA ALA A 213 3.17 -2.12 7.30
C ALA A 213 4.12 -2.12 8.51
N MET A 214 5.43 -2.08 8.29
CA MET A 214 6.42 -1.97 9.37
C MET A 214 6.32 -0.63 10.12
N ARG A 215 6.20 0.50 9.39
CA ARG A 215 6.06 1.83 10.04
C ARG A 215 4.75 1.96 10.80
N ALA A 216 3.65 1.46 10.22
CA ALA A 216 2.34 1.42 10.87
C ALA A 216 2.40 0.56 12.14
N GLY A 217 2.97 -0.64 12.07
CA GLY A 217 3.14 -1.50 13.24
C GLY A 217 4.04 -0.90 14.32
N LEU A 218 5.11 -0.19 13.94
CA LEU A 218 5.96 0.56 14.88
C LEU A 218 5.23 1.69 15.61
N LEU A 219 4.26 2.33 14.95
CA LEU A 219 3.37 3.29 15.59
C LEU A 219 2.46 2.60 16.60
N LEU A 220 1.91 1.43 16.25
CA LEU A 220 0.99 0.68 17.10
C LEU A 220 1.64 0.00 18.30
N ALA A 221 2.87 -0.51 18.14
CA ALA A 221 3.65 -1.19 19.19
C ALA A 221 4.04 -0.26 20.36
N GLY A 222 3.91 1.06 20.19
CA GLY A 222 4.42 2.03 21.17
C GLY A 222 5.94 1.93 21.32
N TYR A 223 6.53 2.49 22.38
CA TYR A 223 8.00 2.51 22.57
C TYR A 223 8.59 1.21 23.12
N SER A 224 7.81 0.45 23.91
CA SER A 224 8.31 -0.72 24.65
C SER A 224 8.52 -1.96 23.77
N GLU A 225 7.77 -2.11 22.68
CA GLU A 225 7.77 -3.34 21.87
C GLU A 225 8.34 -3.14 20.45
N LYS A 226 8.98 -1.99 20.17
CA LYS A 226 9.46 -1.64 18.82
C LYS A 226 10.45 -2.64 18.25
N GLN A 227 11.44 -3.00 19.07
CA GLN A 227 12.54 -3.86 18.61
C GLN A 227 12.02 -5.27 18.33
N ASP A 228 11.24 -5.82 19.27
CA ASP A 228 10.63 -7.13 19.15
C ASP A 228 9.71 -7.22 17.92
N PHE A 229 8.91 -6.19 17.65
CA PHE A 229 8.06 -6.13 16.46
C PHE A 229 8.89 -6.17 15.16
N VAL A 230 9.95 -5.35 15.08
CA VAL A 230 10.82 -5.29 13.88
C VAL A 230 11.51 -6.63 13.64
N ASP A 231 12.10 -7.22 14.68
CA ASP A 231 12.83 -8.49 14.56
C ASP A 231 11.89 -9.63 14.14
N THR A 232 10.65 -9.61 14.64
CA THR A 232 9.60 -10.54 14.25
C THR A 232 9.20 -10.38 12.78
N CYS A 233 9.01 -9.14 12.32
CA CYS A 233 8.71 -8.86 10.91
C CYS A 233 9.85 -9.32 9.99
N MET A 234 11.10 -9.05 10.38
CA MET A 234 12.28 -9.44 9.60
C MET A 234 12.42 -10.96 9.49
N THR A 235 12.14 -11.68 10.58
CA THR A 235 12.08 -13.15 10.59
C THR A 235 11.01 -13.67 9.63
N ALA A 236 9.82 -13.07 9.64
CA ALA A 236 8.72 -13.45 8.74
C ALA A 236 9.06 -13.20 7.26
N ILE A 237 9.80 -12.13 6.94
CA ILE A 237 10.23 -11.82 5.56
C ILE A 237 11.32 -12.79 5.06
N GLN A 238 12.24 -13.18 5.95
CA GLN A 238 13.39 -14.03 5.60
C GLN A 238 13.03 -15.52 5.47
N GLY A 239 12.07 -16.00 6.26
CA GLY A 239 11.57 -17.37 6.13
C GLY A 239 10.83 -17.60 4.82
#